data_AF-A0A520B453-F1
#
_entry.id   AF-A0A520B453-F1
#
_cell.length_a   1.000
_cell.length_b   1.000
_cell.length_c   1.000
_cell.angle_alpha   90.00
_cell.angle_beta   90.00
_cell.angle_gamma   90.00
#
_symmetry.space_group_name_H-M   'P 1'
#
loop_
_entity.id
_entity.type
_entity.pdbx_description
1 polymer ?
#
loop_
_entity_poly.entity_id
_entity_poly.type
_entity_poly.pdbx_seq_one_letter_code
_entity_poly.pdbx_strand_id
1 'polypeptide(L)' 'ATSLSPLQFQKNLRLIEARRLMLAEGIGASSAAFTVGYESVPQFTREYGRLFGQPPVRDVAAARLGVRAA' A
#
# COMPACT_ATOMS: atom_id res chain seq x y z
N ALA A 1 2.31 -23.92 8.84
CA ALA A 1 2.47 -22.64 9.55
C ALA A 1 2.76 -21.57 8.50
N THR A 2 2.11 -20.41 8.54
CA THR A 2 2.51 -19.28 7.68
C THR A 2 3.95 -18.90 8.02
N SER A 3 4.86 -18.91 7.03
CA SER A 3 6.29 -18.63 7.23
C SER A 3 6.61 -17.18 7.64
N LEU A 4 5.59 -16.36 7.91
CA LEU A 4 5.68 -14.94 8.28
C LEU A 4 5.62 -14.79 9.80
N SER A 5 6.46 -13.91 10.34
CA SER A 5 6.32 -13.51 11.74
C SER A 5 5.03 -12.69 11.93
N PRO A 6 4.42 -12.68 13.13
CA PRO A 6 3.20 -11.90 13.40
C PRO A 6 3.32 -10.42 13.00
N LEU A 7 4.48 -9.81 13.24
CA LEU A 7 4.74 -8.42 12.87
C LEU A 7 4.77 -8.22 11.34
N GLN A 8 5.38 -9.14 10.60
CA GLN A 8 5.38 -9.08 9.14
C GLN A 8 3.97 -9.24 8.58
N PHE A 9 3.18 -10.13 9.17
CA PHE A 9 1.77 -10.29 8.80
C PHE A 9 0.98 -9.01 9.04
N GLN A 10 1.14 -8.37 10.20
CA GLN A 10 0.49 -7.08 10.50
C GLN A 10 0.90 -5.99 9.50
N LYS A 11 2.19 -5.89 9.15
CA LYS A 11 2.67 -4.94 8.14
C LYS A 11 2.03 -5.18 6.79
N ASN A 12 1.93 -6.44 6.36
CA ASN A 12 1.29 -6.79 5.09
C ASN A 12 -0.19 -6.37 5.08
N LEU A 13 -0.93 -6.60 6.16
CA LEU A 13 -2.32 -6.15 6.27
C LEU A 13 -2.44 -4.62 6.17
N ARG A 14 -1.56 -3.87 6.85
CA ARG A 14 -1.53 -2.40 6.76
C ARG A 14 -1.26 -1.91 5.34
N LEU A 15 -0.31 -2.52 4.64
CA LEU A 15 0.03 -2.16 3.26
C LEU A 15 -1.11 -2.49 2.28
N ILE A 16 -1.80 -3.62 2.46
CA ILE A 16 -2.97 -4.01 1.67
C ILE A 16 -4.11 -3.00 1.89
N GLU A 17 -4.38 -2.62 3.15
CA GLU A 17 -5.43 -1.66 3.46
C GLU A 17 -5.11 -0.27 2.89
N ALA A 18 -3.85 0.19 2.98
CA ALA A 18 -3.45 1.45 2.38
C ALA A 18 -3.67 1.46 0.87
N ARG A 19 -3.38 0.34 0.18
CA ARG A 19 -3.66 0.19 -1.25
C ARG A 19 -5.16 0.25 -1.54
N ARG A 20 -5.99 -0.41 -0.73
CA ARG A 20 -7.46 -0.35 -0.84
C ARG A 20 -7.96 1.09 -0.71
N LEU A 21 -7.52 1.82 0.31
CA LEU A 21 -7.89 3.22 0.53
C LEU A 21 -7.51 4.12 -0.67
N MET A 22 -6.28 3.98 -1.20
CA MET A 22 -5.84 4.79 -2.34
C MET A 22 -6.64 4.48 -3.63
N LEU A 23 -7.03 3.23 -3.84
CA LEU A 23 -7.77 2.82 -5.03
C LEU A 23 -9.27 3.11 -4.94
N ALA A 24 -9.90 2.77 -3.82
CA ALA A 24 -11.34 2.85 -3.65
C ALA A 24 -11.80 4.25 -3.20
N GLU A 25 -11.04 4.88 -2.29
CA GLU A 25 -11.43 6.15 -1.67
C GLU A 25 -10.63 7.33 -2.25
N GLY A 26 -9.62 7.05 -3.07
CA GLY A 26 -8.86 8.08 -3.79
C GLY A 26 -7.90 8.89 -2.92
N ILE A 27 -7.69 8.49 -1.65
CA ILE A 27 -6.82 9.24 -0.75
C ILE A 27 -5.34 9.17 -1.20
N GLY A 28 -4.57 10.20 -0.85
CA GLY A 28 -3.14 10.27 -1.17
C GLY A 28 -2.31 9.26 -0.38
N ALA A 29 -1.15 8.87 -0.93
CA ALA A 29 -0.25 7.89 -0.31
C ALA A 29 0.21 8.28 1.10
N SER A 30 0.50 9.57 1.32
CA SER A 30 0.88 10.08 2.66
C SER A 30 -0.26 9.91 3.66
N SER A 31 -1.49 10.28 3.28
CA SER A 31 -2.67 10.12 4.13
C SER A 31 -2.93 8.64 4.42
N ALA A 32 -2.89 7.79 3.40
CA ALA A 32 -3.07 6.34 3.55
C ALA A 32 -2.04 5.73 4.51
N ALA A 33 -0.77 6.15 4.44
CA ALA A 33 0.28 5.69 5.33
C ALA A 33 -0.06 5.99 6.81
N PHE A 34 -0.47 7.22 7.12
CA PHE A 34 -0.85 7.60 8.47
C PHE A 34 -2.13 6.89 8.93
N THR A 35 -3.14 6.76 8.05
CA THR A 35 -4.41 6.07 8.36
C THR A 35 -4.18 4.62 8.78
N VAL A 36 -3.23 3.90 8.16
CA VAL A 36 -2.94 2.49 8.52
C VAL A 36 -1.88 2.35 9.62
N GLY A 37 -1.45 3.47 10.23
CA GLY A 37 -0.57 3.47 11.40
C GLY A 37 0.93 3.43 11.09
N TYR A 38 1.39 3.91 9.93
CA TYR A 38 2.79 4.24 9.74
C TYR A 38 3.10 5.63 10.30
N GLU A 39 4.19 5.74 11.05
CA GLU A 39 4.70 7.02 11.56
C GLU A 39 5.54 7.78 10.52
N SER A 40 5.97 7.11 9.46
CA SER A 40 6.89 7.64 8.45
C SER A 40 6.46 7.27 7.03
N VAL A 41 6.09 8.26 6.22
CA VAL A 41 5.76 8.08 4.80
C VAL A 41 6.93 7.49 3.99
N PRO A 42 8.20 7.88 4.20
CA PRO A 42 9.34 7.21 3.56
C PRO A 42 9.47 5.73 3.92
N GLN A 43 9.21 5.35 5.18
CA GLN A 43 9.23 3.93 5.58
C GLN A 43 8.12 3.16 4.87
N PHE A 44 6.89 3.69 4.92
CA PHE A 44 5.73 3.14 4.22
C PHE A 44 6.04 2.91 2.74
N THR A 45 6.55 3.94 2.05
CA THR A 45 6.84 3.89 0.61
C THR A 45 7.83 2.78 0.25
N ARG A 46 8.88 2.58 1.07
CA ARG A 46 9.86 1.51 0.87
C ARG A 46 9.27 0.12 1.11
N GLU A 47 8.51 -0.07 2.19
CA GLU A 47 7.90 -1.36 2.50
C GLU A 47 6.80 -1.71 1.48
N TYR A 48 6.00 -0.73 1.07
CA TYR A 48 5.01 -0.85 0.00
C TYR A 48 5.66 -1.31 -1.30
N GLY A 49 6.76 -0.65 -1.71
CA GLY A 49 7.51 -1.01 -2.91
C GLY A 49 8.07 -2.44 -2.87
N ARG A 50 8.48 -2.94 -1.70
CA ARG A 50 8.88 -4.35 -1.57
C ARG A 50 7.73 -5.32 -1.76
N LEU A 51 6.53 -4.99 -1.25
CA LEU A 51 5.38 -5.88 -1.31
C LEU A 51 4.70 -5.87 -2.69
N PHE A 52 4.58 -4.71 -3.32
CA PHE A 52 3.83 -4.52 -4.58
C PHE A 52 4.71 -4.30 -5.81
N GLY A 53 6.03 -4.23 -5.65
CA GLY A 53 7.00 -4.04 -6.75
C GLY A 53 7.07 -2.62 -7.32
N GLN A 54 6.25 -1.69 -6.82
CA GLN A 54 6.10 -0.33 -7.33
C GLN A 54 5.84 0.64 -6.17
N PRO A 55 6.31 1.90 -6.23
CA PRO A 55 5.91 2.92 -5.27
C PRO A 55 4.39 3.19 -5.31
N PRO A 56 3.76 3.59 -4.19
CA PRO A 56 2.30 3.75 -4.06
C PRO A 56 1.65 4.55 -5.18
N VAL A 57 2.22 5.72 -5.53
CA VAL A 57 1.66 6.62 -6.55
C VAL A 57 1.69 5.97 -7.94
N ARG A 58 2.78 5.26 -8.29
CA ARG A 58 2.91 4.59 -9.60
C ARG A 58 2.02 3.36 -9.68
N ASP A 59 1.92 2.58 -8.60
CA ASP A 59 1.02 1.43 -8.51
C ASP A 59 -0.45 1.84 -8.69
N VAL A 60 -0.90 2.88 -7.98
CA VAL A 60 -2.28 3.38 -8.08
C VAL A 60 -2.58 3.94 -9.47
N ALA A 61 -1.64 4.68 -10.07
CA ALA A 61 -1.78 5.16 -11.44
C ALA A 61 -1.90 4.00 -12.45
N ALA A 62 -1.03 2.99 -12.34
CA ALA A 62 -1.06 1.81 -13.20
C ALA A 62 -2.36 1.00 -13.04
N ALA A 63 -2.81 0.80 -11.80
CA ALA A 63 -4.04 0.07 -11.51
C ALA A 63 -5.28 0.77 -12.10
N ARG A 64 -5.36 2.11 -11.99
CA ARG A 64 -6.45 2.90 -12.59
C ARG A 64 -6.45 2.89 -14.11
N LEU A 65 -5.26 2.87 -14.73
CA LEU A 65 -5.13 2.72 -16.18
C LEU A 65 -5.60 1.33 -16.64
N GLY A 66 -5.26 0.28 -15.89
CA GLY A 66 -5.72 -1.09 -16.18
C GLY A 66 -7.24 -1.25 -16.09
N VAL A 67 -7.90 -0.63 -15.10
CA VAL A 67 -9.37 -0.66 -14.96
C VAL A 67 -10.08 0.05 -16.12
N ARG A 68 -9.46 1.07 -16.73
CA ARG A 68 -10.05 1.78 -17.89
C ARG A 68 -9.94 1.01 -19.21
N ALA A 69 -9.04 0.04 -19.29
CA ALA A 69 -8.80 -0.75 -20.50
C ALA A 69 -9.62 -2.06 -20.55
N ALA A 70 -10.31 -2.40 -19.45
CA ALA A 70 -11.19 -3.56 -19.30
C ALA A 70 -12.67 -3.14 -19.38
#